data_AF-A0A838QZM6-F1
#
_entry.id   AF-A0A838QZM6-F1
#
_cell.length_a   1.000
_cell.length_b   1.000
_cell.length_c   1.000
_cell.angle_alpha   90.00
_cell.angle_beta   90.00
_cell.angle_gamma   90.00
#
_symmetry.space_group_name_H-M   'P 1'
#
loop_
_entity.id
_entity.type
_entity.pdbx_description
1 polymer ?
#
loop_
_entity_poly.entity_id
_entity_poly.type
_entity_poly.pdbx_seq_one_letter_code
_entity_poly.pdbx_strand_id
1 'polypeptide(L)'
;MFVLSVAGTISGNPNLADRTYLSYEYDSANQKFIIESRATMGPGPSENIFGDELRLTDSDFYFAWVDFEASKTLALPGIPGDFDDNQMVNGDGLTIWRDSFAIDGDGDADNDGDSDGNDFLVWQQNLGTGVPVAPVAGAVPEPSGALLMIFGAAALAVACKRIG
;
A
#
# COMPACT_ATOMS: atom_id res chain seq x y z
N MET A 1 -8.20 9.74 18.95
CA MET A 1 -7.35 10.82 19.51
C MET A 1 -7.26 11.94 18.50
N PHE A 2 -7.62 13.16 18.90
CA PHE A 2 -7.46 14.34 18.08
C PHE A 2 -6.07 14.94 18.36
N VAL A 3 -5.25 15.05 17.32
CA VAL A 3 -3.93 15.68 17.41
C VAL A 3 -4.01 17.03 16.73
N LEU A 4 -3.56 18.06 17.46
CA LEU A 4 -3.55 19.44 17.00
C LEU A 4 -2.12 19.98 17.11
N SER A 5 -1.60 20.54 16.03
CA SER A 5 -0.27 21.15 16.01
C SER A 5 -0.33 22.53 15.36
N VAL A 6 0.36 23.49 15.97
CA VAL A 6 0.59 24.80 15.36
C VAL A 6 1.36 24.62 14.06
N ALA A 7 0.90 25.28 13.00
CA ALA A 7 1.59 25.33 11.73
C ALA A 7 2.22 26.72 11.55
N GLY A 8 3.54 26.78 11.39
CA GLY A 8 4.22 28.03 11.04
C GLY A 8 5.42 28.38 11.90
N THR A 9 5.93 29.58 11.63
CA THR A 9 7.14 30.16 12.24
C THR A 9 6.86 31.60 12.62
N ILE A 10 7.58 32.14 13.60
CA ILE A 10 7.37 33.53 14.04
C ILE A 10 7.59 34.48 12.86
N SER A 11 6.71 35.47 12.70
CA SER A 11 6.87 36.51 11.68
C SER A 11 8.27 37.14 11.72
N GLY A 12 8.99 37.04 10.60
CA GLY A 12 10.36 37.55 10.47
C GLY A 12 11.48 36.57 10.87
N ASN A 13 11.16 35.36 11.34
CA ASN A 13 12.16 34.33 11.61
C ASN A 13 11.67 32.91 11.24
N PRO A 14 12.02 32.40 10.04
CA PRO A 14 11.56 31.10 9.55
C PRO A 14 12.18 29.89 10.27
N ASN A 15 13.11 30.11 11.21
CA ASN A 15 13.78 29.04 11.95
C ASN A 15 13.24 28.88 13.37
N LEU A 16 12.32 29.74 13.80
CA LEU A 16 11.70 29.65 15.12
C LEU A 16 10.24 29.28 14.95
N ALA A 17 9.85 28.14 15.52
CA ALA A 17 8.46 27.72 15.59
C ALA A 17 7.61 28.83 16.23
N ASP A 18 6.40 29.00 15.71
CA ASP A 18 5.44 29.94 16.28
C ASP A 18 5.17 29.59 17.75
N ARG A 19 5.06 30.63 18.59
CA ARG A 19 4.84 30.51 20.05
C ARG A 19 3.36 30.53 20.40
N THR A 20 2.50 30.37 19.42
CA THR A 20 1.07 30.19 19.65
C THR A 20 0.82 28.90 20.39
N TYR A 21 -0.18 28.92 21.26
CA TYR A 21 -0.77 27.71 21.79
C TYR A 21 -2.23 27.66 21.37
N LEU A 22 -2.71 26.44 21.18
CA LEU A 22 -4.07 26.17 20.75
C LEU A 22 -4.85 25.68 21.97
N SER A 23 -5.97 26.34 22.26
CA SER A 23 -6.96 25.84 23.22
C SER A 23 -8.14 25.23 22.45
N TYR A 24 -8.72 24.16 23.00
CA TYR A 24 -9.92 23.56 22.46
C TYR A 24 -10.96 23.39 23.55
N GLU A 25 -12.23 23.58 23.20
CA GLU A 25 -13.37 23.36 24.07
C GLU A 25 -14.50 22.71 23.26
N TYR A 26 -15.25 21.81 23.88
CA TYR A 26 -16.49 21.31 23.30
C TYR A 26 -17.68 22.07 23.89
N ASP A 27 -18.30 22.91 23.08
CA ASP A 27 -19.55 23.59 23.43
C ASP A 27 -20.71 22.61 23.26
N SER A 28 -21.09 21.98 24.37
CA SER A 28 -22.19 21.02 24.42
C SER A 28 -23.56 21.61 24.09
N ALA A 29 -23.77 22.92 24.29
CA ALA A 29 -25.05 23.57 24.01
C ALA A 29 -25.25 23.75 22.50
N ASN A 30 -24.18 24.05 21.77
CA ASN A 30 -24.22 24.23 20.32
C ASN A 30 -23.72 23.01 19.52
N GLN A 31 -23.27 21.95 20.20
CA GLN A 31 -22.72 20.73 19.60
C GLN A 31 -21.52 21.02 18.68
N LYS A 32 -20.64 21.93 19.09
CA LYS A 32 -19.48 22.36 18.29
C LYS A 32 -18.18 22.25 19.08
N PHE A 33 -17.11 21.84 18.40
CA PHE A 33 -15.77 22.04 18.88
C PHE A 33 -15.31 23.46 18.52
N ILE A 34 -14.84 24.18 19.53
CA ILE A 34 -14.24 25.50 19.40
C ILE A 34 -12.74 25.30 19.55
N ILE A 35 -11.97 25.77 18.57
CA ILE A 35 -10.50 25.79 18.60
C ILE A 35 -10.08 27.23 18.47
N GLU A 36 -9.28 27.70 19.41
CA GLU A 36 -8.79 29.07 19.45
C GLU A 36 -7.27 29.10 19.50
N SER A 37 -6.69 30.01 18.73
CA SER A 37 -5.25 30.27 18.72
C SER A 37 -4.91 31.50 19.55
N ARG A 38 -3.91 31.38 20.43
CA ARG A 38 -3.48 32.45 21.34
C ARG A 38 -1.96 32.60 21.30
N ALA A 39 -1.47 33.81 21.04
CA ALA A 39 -0.03 34.11 21.05
C ALA A 39 0.35 34.89 22.31
N THR A 40 1.44 34.48 22.98
CA THR A 40 2.13 35.34 23.95
C THR A 40 2.96 36.37 23.18
N MET A 41 2.57 37.64 23.25
CA MET A 41 3.41 38.74 22.78
C MET A 41 4.18 39.30 23.98
N GLY A 42 5.44 39.71 23.75
CA GLY A 42 6.27 40.38 24.77
C GLY A 42 5.58 41.63 25.35
N PRO A 43 6.15 42.22 26.43
CA PRO A 43 5.42 43.12 27.33
C PRO A 43 4.75 44.27 26.57
N GLY A 44 3.42 44.20 26.54
CA GLY A 44 2.50 45.15 25.92
C GLY A 44 1.39 45.51 26.91
N PRO A 45 0.66 46.60 26.69
CA PRO A 45 -0.17 47.25 27.72
C PRO A 45 -1.41 46.47 28.20
N SER A 46 -1.60 45.22 27.77
CA SER A 46 -2.70 44.34 28.20
C SER A 46 -2.15 43.02 28.77
N GLU A 47 -1.57 43.09 29.96
CA GLU A 47 -0.97 41.95 30.66
C GLU A 47 -2.02 41.08 31.38
N ASN A 48 -1.89 39.76 31.29
CA ASN A 48 -2.59 38.83 32.18
C ASN A 48 -1.89 38.74 33.57
N ILE A 49 -2.43 37.95 34.51
CA ILE A 49 -1.90 37.84 35.89
C ILE A 49 -0.47 37.24 35.98
N PHE A 50 0.09 36.76 34.86
CA PHE A 50 1.45 36.25 34.71
C PHE A 50 2.38 37.19 33.92
N GLY A 51 1.92 38.39 33.55
CA GLY A 51 2.73 39.38 32.82
C GLY A 51 2.80 39.15 31.30
N ASP A 52 2.00 38.23 30.75
CA ASP A 52 1.98 37.93 29.32
C ASP A 52 0.69 38.46 28.67
N GLU A 53 0.82 39.16 27.54
CA GLU A 53 -0.33 39.56 26.72
C GLU A 53 -0.74 38.41 25.78
N LEU A 54 -1.92 37.84 26.01
CA LEU A 54 -2.48 36.73 25.23
C LEU A 54 -3.52 37.24 24.25
N ARG A 55 -3.10 37.55 23.02
CA ARG A 55 -4.03 37.97 21.95
C ARG A 55 -4.49 36.77 21.14
N LEU A 56 -5.77 36.81 20.75
CA LEU A 56 -6.26 35.97 19.66
C LEU A 56 -5.56 36.40 18.38
N THR A 57 -4.96 35.45 17.68
CA THR A 57 -4.33 35.66 16.39
C THR A 57 -4.87 34.63 15.40
N ASP A 58 -4.84 34.98 14.12
CA ASP A 58 -5.04 34.00 13.07
C ASP A 58 -3.76 33.15 12.97
N SER A 59 -3.91 31.84 13.06
CA SER A 59 -2.81 30.88 12.96
C SER A 59 -3.27 29.66 12.19
N ASP A 60 -2.44 29.22 11.25
CA ASP A 60 -2.63 27.94 10.61
C ASP A 60 -2.36 26.82 11.62
N PHE A 61 -3.10 25.72 11.51
CA PHE A 61 -2.87 24.52 12.29
C PHE A 61 -3.10 23.27 11.45
N TYR A 62 -2.37 22.21 11.79
CA TYR A 62 -2.62 20.87 11.28
C TYR A 62 -3.48 20.11 12.27
N PHE A 63 -4.45 19.35 11.77
CA PHE A 63 -5.25 18.42 12.56
C PHE A 63 -5.18 17.01 11.99
N ALA A 64 -5.18 16.02 12.88
CA ALA A 64 -5.30 14.61 12.51
C ALA A 64 -6.26 13.90 13.45
N TRP A 65 -7.13 13.06 12.88
CA TRP A 65 -7.94 12.11 13.64
C TRP A 65 -7.26 10.74 13.59
N VAL A 66 -6.82 10.27 14.77
CA VAL A 66 -6.26 8.93 14.92
C VAL A 66 -7.28 8.05 15.61
N ASP A 67 -7.90 7.13 14.87
CA ASP A 67 -8.74 6.09 15.42
C ASP A 67 -7.87 4.87 15.77
N PHE A 68 -7.84 4.50 17.06
CA PHE A 68 -7.08 3.36 17.56
C PHE A 68 -7.90 2.07 17.63
N GLU A 69 -9.23 2.17 17.51
CA GLU A 69 -10.13 1.02 17.58
C GLU A 69 -10.47 0.50 16.17
N ALA A 70 -10.65 1.41 15.21
CA ALA A 70 -10.76 1.08 13.80
C ALA A 70 -9.44 1.41 13.10
N SER A 71 -8.47 0.48 13.16
CA SER A 71 -7.29 0.58 12.30
C SER A 71 -7.77 0.54 10.85
N LYS A 72 -7.76 1.69 10.17
CA LYS A 72 -7.98 1.73 8.73
C LYS A 72 -6.79 1.04 8.09
N THR A 73 -6.96 -0.23 7.70
CA THR A 73 -5.99 -0.89 6.85
C THR A 73 -5.83 -0.01 5.62
N LEU A 74 -4.62 0.52 5.42
CA LEU A 74 -4.31 1.18 4.16
C LEU A 74 -4.50 0.11 3.08
N ALA A 75 -5.53 0.27 2.26
CA ALA A 75 -5.64 -0.54 1.05
C ALA A 75 -4.36 -0.31 0.27
N LEU A 76 -3.57 -1.38 0.09
CA LEU A 76 -2.48 -1.34 -0.86
C LEU A 76 -3.09 -0.97 -2.23
N PRO A 77 -2.35 -0.28 -3.11
CA PRO A 77 -2.80 -0.11 -4.48
C PRO A 77 -3.22 -1.48 -5.02
N GLY A 78 -4.46 -1.59 -5.50
CA GLY A 78 -4.96 -2.84 -6.08
C GLY A 78 -4.00 -3.32 -7.16
N ILE A 79 -3.75 -4.62 -7.21
CA ILE A 79 -2.90 -5.20 -8.25
C ILE A 79 -3.81 -5.42 -9.46
N PRO A 80 -3.53 -4.82 -10.63
CA PRO A 80 -4.35 -5.07 -11.82
C PRO A 80 -4.41 -6.57 -12.14
N GLY A 81 -5.63 -7.11 -12.24
CA GLY A 81 -5.89 -8.55 -12.41
C GLY A 81 -6.06 -9.36 -11.12
N ASP A 82 -6.03 -8.75 -9.93
CA ASP A 82 -6.39 -9.39 -8.65
C ASP A 82 -7.91 -9.30 -8.42
N PHE A 83 -8.65 -10.15 -9.12
CA PHE A 83 -10.12 -10.08 -9.17
C PHE A 83 -10.83 -10.57 -7.90
N ASP A 84 -10.12 -11.21 -6.96
CA ASP A 84 -10.68 -11.65 -5.67
C ASP A 84 -10.14 -10.88 -4.46
N ASP A 85 -9.48 -9.75 -4.70
CA ASP A 85 -8.92 -8.83 -3.69
C ASP A 85 -8.04 -9.54 -2.64
N ASN A 86 -7.38 -10.64 -3.04
CA ASN A 86 -6.60 -11.47 -2.13
C ASN A 86 -5.10 -11.10 -2.13
N GLN A 87 -4.74 -10.06 -2.88
CA GLN A 87 -3.38 -9.57 -3.13
C GLN A 87 -2.54 -10.50 -3.99
N MET A 88 -3.16 -11.36 -4.81
CA MET A 88 -2.46 -12.30 -5.70
C MET A 88 -3.12 -12.42 -7.07
N VAL A 89 -2.32 -12.30 -8.11
CA VAL A 89 -2.79 -12.55 -9.49
C VAL A 89 -2.47 -13.99 -9.86
N ASN A 90 -3.47 -14.86 -9.77
CA ASN A 90 -3.31 -16.30 -9.99
C ASN A 90 -4.55 -16.92 -10.69
N GLY A 91 -4.62 -18.26 -10.70
CA GLY A 91 -5.69 -19.00 -11.36
C GLY A 91 -7.07 -18.87 -10.71
N ASP A 92 -7.14 -18.49 -9.43
CA ASP A 92 -8.42 -18.29 -8.73
C ASP A 92 -9.12 -17.04 -9.28
N GLY A 93 -8.41 -15.92 -9.37
CA GLY A 93 -8.90 -14.70 -10.03
C GLY A 93 -9.26 -14.92 -11.51
N LEU A 94 -8.53 -15.78 -12.24
CA LEU A 94 -8.88 -16.10 -13.64
C LEU A 94 -10.27 -16.73 -13.78
N THR A 95 -10.76 -17.41 -12.74
CA THR A 95 -12.12 -17.98 -12.75
C THR A 95 -13.16 -16.87 -12.71
N ILE A 96 -12.92 -15.82 -11.91
CA ILE A 96 -13.80 -14.65 -11.82
C ILE A 96 -13.88 -13.93 -13.15
N TRP A 97 -12.74 -13.61 -13.78
CA TRP A 97 -12.74 -13.00 -15.11
C TRP A 97 -13.52 -13.82 -16.14
N ARG A 98 -13.37 -15.15 -16.12
CA ARG A 98 -14.07 -16.04 -17.06
C ARG A 98 -15.58 -16.02 -16.87
N ASP A 99 -16.03 -15.98 -15.61
CA ASP A 99 -17.44 -15.94 -15.26
C ASP A 99 -18.06 -14.55 -15.54
N SER A 100 -17.24 -13.51 -15.62
CA SER A 100 -17.62 -12.11 -15.86
C SER A 100 -17.53 -11.70 -17.34
N PHE A 101 -16.80 -12.48 -18.17
CA PHE A 101 -16.51 -12.13 -19.56
C PHE A 101 -17.76 -11.79 -20.37
N ALA A 102 -17.82 -10.56 -20.86
CA ALA A 102 -18.96 -9.99 -21.60
C ALA A 102 -20.30 -10.03 -20.85
N ILE A 103 -20.29 -10.10 -19.51
CA ILE A 103 -21.48 -10.15 -18.65
C ILE A 103 -21.55 -8.90 -17.76
N ASP A 104 -20.49 -8.61 -17.01
CA ASP A 104 -20.37 -7.47 -16.09
C ASP A 104 -18.90 -7.01 -15.98
N GLY A 105 -18.58 -6.19 -14.98
CA GLY A 105 -17.25 -5.62 -14.76
C GLY A 105 -16.52 -6.23 -13.55
N ASP A 106 -16.95 -7.38 -13.04
CA ASP A 106 -16.27 -8.01 -11.89
C ASP A 106 -14.86 -8.53 -12.27
N GLY A 107 -14.58 -8.65 -13.56
CA GLY A 107 -13.26 -8.95 -14.14
C GLY A 107 -12.56 -7.76 -14.79
N ASP A 108 -12.94 -6.51 -14.45
CA ASP A 108 -12.41 -5.27 -15.03
C ASP A 108 -11.01 -4.94 -14.44
N ALA A 109 -9.96 -5.19 -15.20
CA ALA A 109 -8.59 -4.94 -14.78
C ALA A 109 -8.03 -3.60 -15.29
N ASP A 110 -8.58 -3.03 -16.36
CA ASP A 110 -8.15 -1.75 -16.90
C ASP A 110 -9.02 -0.54 -16.47
N ASN A 111 -10.08 -0.82 -15.72
CA ASN A 111 -11.07 0.10 -15.15
C ASN A 111 -11.91 0.82 -16.21
N ASP A 112 -12.25 0.15 -17.32
CA ASP A 112 -13.11 0.71 -18.37
C ASP A 112 -14.61 0.37 -18.21
N GLY A 113 -14.94 -0.47 -17.22
CA GLY A 113 -16.30 -0.82 -16.81
C GLY A 113 -16.85 -2.09 -17.45
N ASP A 114 -16.03 -2.87 -18.18
CA ASP A 114 -16.43 -4.19 -18.67
C ASP A 114 -15.39 -5.29 -18.37
N SER A 115 -15.60 -6.49 -18.90
CA SER A 115 -14.71 -7.65 -18.71
C SER A 115 -14.49 -8.31 -20.06
N ASP A 116 -13.36 -8.00 -20.68
CA ASP A 116 -13.04 -8.36 -22.04
C ASP A 116 -11.59 -8.87 -22.23
N GLY A 117 -11.11 -8.87 -23.48
CA GLY A 117 -9.78 -9.35 -23.82
C GLY A 117 -8.63 -8.44 -23.34
N ASN A 118 -8.87 -7.15 -23.16
CA ASN A 118 -7.90 -6.23 -22.57
C ASN A 118 -7.66 -6.57 -21.10
N ASP A 119 -8.72 -6.85 -20.35
CA ASP A 119 -8.59 -7.23 -18.93
C ASP A 119 -7.82 -8.53 -18.77
N PHE A 120 -8.09 -9.49 -19.64
CA PHE A 120 -7.33 -10.73 -19.67
C PHE A 120 -5.85 -10.50 -19.95
N LEU A 121 -5.53 -9.58 -20.87
CA LEU A 121 -4.15 -9.22 -21.16
C LEU A 121 -3.47 -8.58 -19.94
N VAL A 122 -4.18 -7.73 -19.19
CA VAL A 122 -3.68 -7.15 -17.94
C VAL A 122 -3.43 -8.24 -16.89
N TRP A 123 -4.37 -9.18 -16.72
CA TRP A 123 -4.18 -10.35 -15.85
C TRP A 123 -2.94 -11.17 -16.26
N GLN A 124 -2.76 -11.44 -17.55
CA GLN A 124 -1.60 -12.18 -18.06
C GLN A 124 -0.28 -11.49 -17.77
N GLN A 125 -0.23 -10.15 -17.87
CA GLN A 125 0.96 -9.36 -17.59
C GLN A 125 1.33 -9.35 -16.10
N ASN A 126 0.34 -9.49 -15.22
CA ASN A 126 0.53 -9.47 -13.77
C ASN A 126 0.57 -10.87 -13.13
N LEU A 127 0.37 -11.95 -13.90
CA LEU A 127 0.34 -13.32 -13.41
C LEU A 127 1.56 -13.67 -12.54
N GLY A 128 1.29 -14.16 -11.32
CA GLY A 128 2.30 -14.52 -10.32
C GLY A 128 2.68 -13.38 -9.37
N THR A 129 2.16 -12.17 -9.58
CA THR A 129 2.31 -11.07 -8.62
C THR A 129 1.62 -11.45 -7.31
N GLY A 130 2.28 -11.20 -6.17
CA GLY A 130 1.75 -11.53 -4.85
C GLY A 130 1.81 -13.02 -4.48
N VAL A 131 2.00 -13.92 -5.44
CA VAL A 131 2.10 -15.36 -5.20
C VAL A 131 3.45 -15.71 -4.56
N PRO A 132 3.49 -16.33 -3.37
CA PRO A 132 4.73 -16.76 -2.76
C PRO A 132 5.48 -17.72 -3.70
N VAL A 133 6.72 -17.39 -4.05
CA VAL A 133 7.58 -18.27 -4.84
C VAL A 133 7.93 -19.48 -3.96
N ALA A 134 7.25 -20.61 -4.20
CA ALA A 134 7.63 -21.87 -3.59
C ALA A 134 9.04 -22.26 -4.10
N PRO A 135 9.98 -22.67 -3.23
CA PRO A 135 11.24 -23.22 -3.70
C PRO A 135 10.93 -24.48 -4.52
N VAL A 136 11.40 -24.51 -5.77
CA VAL A 136 11.34 -25.71 -6.61
C VAL A 136 12.33 -26.74 -6.05
N ALA A 137 11.91 -27.46 -5.00
CA ALA A 137 12.59 -28.63 -4.47
C ALA A 137 12.13 -29.89 -5.21
N GLY A 138 12.09 -29.83 -6.54
CA GLY A 138 11.91 -31.02 -7.38
C GLY A 138 13.29 -31.50 -7.80
N ALA A 139 13.75 -32.63 -7.24
CA ALA A 139 14.89 -33.33 -7.80
C ALA A 139 14.57 -33.61 -9.27
N VAL A 140 15.26 -32.92 -10.18
CA VAL A 140 15.15 -33.16 -11.62
C VAL A 140 15.61 -34.61 -11.83
N PRO A 141 14.76 -35.53 -12.31
CA PRO A 141 15.20 -36.86 -12.64
C PRO A 141 16.33 -36.74 -13.65
N GLU A 142 17.52 -37.26 -13.33
CA GLU A 142 18.64 -37.22 -14.26
C GLU A 142 18.18 -37.81 -15.60
N PRO A 143 18.39 -37.11 -16.73
CA PRO A 143 18.01 -37.65 -18.03
C PRO A 143 18.63 -39.03 -18.18
N SER A 144 17.98 -39.93 -18.92
CA SER A 144 18.44 -41.30 -19.19
C SER A 144 19.79 -41.40 -19.93
N GLY A 145 20.62 -40.35 -19.93
CA GLY A 145 21.97 -40.28 -20.46
C GLY A 145 22.91 -41.33 -19.88
N ALA A 146 22.79 -41.67 -18.59
CA ALA A 146 23.56 -42.77 -18.00
C ALA A 146 23.18 -44.12 -18.64
N LEU A 147 21.88 -44.37 -18.85
CA LEU A 147 21.39 -45.57 -19.53
C LEU A 147 21.84 -45.59 -21.00
N LEU A 148 21.77 -44.46 -21.71
CA LEU A 148 22.23 -44.34 -23.10
C LEU A 148 23.73 -44.60 -23.25
N MET A 149 24.56 -44.10 -22.33
CA MET A 149 26.00 -44.38 -22.33
C MET A 149 26.29 -45.87 -22.11
N ILE A 150 25.55 -46.53 -21.21
CA ILE A 150 25.69 -47.97 -20.96
C ILE A 150 25.29 -48.78 -22.20
N PHE A 151 24.15 -48.47 -22.83
CA PHE A 151 23.72 -49.16 -24.04
C PHE A 151 24.66 -48.89 -25.23
N GLY A 152 25.15 -47.65 -25.37
CA GLY A 152 26.13 -47.29 -26.40
C GLY A 152 27.46 -48.04 -26.23
N ALA A 153 28.01 -48.09 -25.02
CA ALA A 153 29.24 -48.83 -24.73
C ALA A 153 29.08 -50.34 -24.94
N ALA A 154 27.94 -50.91 -24.53
CA ALA A 154 27.64 -52.33 -24.75
C ALA A 154 27.52 -52.67 -26.25
N ALA A 155 26.85 -51.81 -27.03
CA ALA A 155 26.74 -52.00 -28.48
C ALA A 155 28.11 -51.90 -29.18
N LEU A 156 28.97 -50.97 -28.76
CA LEU A 156 30.32 -50.81 -29.28
C LEU A 156 31.19 -52.05 -28.99
N ALA A 157 31.13 -52.56 -27.76
CA ALA A 157 31.90 -53.75 -27.35
C ALA A 157 31.49 -55.00 -28.14
N VAL A 158 30.19 -55.18 -28.41
CA VAL A 158 29.68 -56.28 -29.23
C VAL A 158 30.12 -56.15 -30.69
N ALA A 159 30.14 -54.93 -31.25
CA ALA A 159 30.60 -54.68 -32.61
C ALA A 159 32.10 -54.97 -32.77
N CYS A 160 32.94 -54.53 -31.82
CA CYS A 160 34.38 -54.79 -31.86
C CYS A 160 34.73 -56.28 -31.78
N LYS A 161 33.94 -57.09 -31.06
CA LYS A 161 34.16 -58.55 -30.94
C LYS A 161 33.81 -59.33 -32.23
N ARG A 162 33.04 -58.74 -33.14
CA ARG A 162 32.62 -59.39 -34.41
C ARG A 162 33.60 -59.18 -35.57
N ILE A 163 34.60 -58.31 -35.41
CA ILE A 163 35.52 -57.89 -36.49
C ILE A 163 36.93 -58.52 -36.33
N GLY A 164 37.18 -59.27 -35.25
CA GLY A 164 38.40 -60.06 -35.06
C GLY A 164 38.13 -61.55 -35.18
#